data_AF-A0A956L3X0-F1
#
_entry.id   AF-A0A956L3X0-F1
#
_cell.length_a   1.000
_cell.length_b   1.000
_cell.length_c   1.000
_cell.angle_alpha   90.00
_cell.angle_beta   90.00
_cell.angle_gamma   90.00
#
_symmetry.space_group_name_H-M   'P 1'
#
loop_
_entity.id
_entity.type
_entity.pdbx_description
1 polymer ?
#
loop_
_entity_poly.entity_id
_entity_poly.type
_entity_poly.pdbx_seq_one_letter_code
_entity_poly.pdbx_strand_id
1 'polypeptide(L)'
;ELAGTPKAGKTTALHVLSRFFKQCGYQVQQMRERASECPIAMKGHFFFNTWTTTTMIASMIENLETEADVLLLDRGVFDSIVWLEDQSRARQVSAREREVFRDFALLDRWRSLTDLTCVLTVSPEVAMRRENADLLIPRKGSIVSDEFLRRYNEVLGQVRRDVEDLFRFFDLDTSAHASPKQTNHALAAALVGQMRRWVDPEIAAIPRAAAQEIFGGRRVAELPAALEAIASALVFRPRSELEADEGHVQLVAAAVLRHGGDMLLVRRSAEHDEKRATFGRDLLWKGCHVPRPAAGTDLLATAAEAIERRLKEDFHLARLDGRPVPRALVWNEHPEQVRHLGIFFDLEIPTAEFARSLAGKVFKHERNQTKIELHELVSPAALHARLSDGSDLELESWSRDLLRHLVGGEGPA
;
A
#
# COMPACT_ATOMS: atom_id res chain seq x y z
N GLU A 1 -4.63 8.59 -8.62
CA GLU A 1 -4.78 10.01 -9.04
C GLU A 1 -4.93 10.13 -10.57
N LEU A 2 -5.84 10.98 -11.05
CA LEU A 2 -5.82 11.45 -12.45
C LEU A 2 -5.30 12.89 -12.48
N ALA A 3 -4.16 13.10 -13.11
CA ALA A 3 -3.47 14.39 -13.23
C ALA A 3 -3.19 14.73 -14.68
N GLY A 4 -2.71 15.94 -14.94
CA GLY A 4 -2.17 16.32 -16.24
C GLY A 4 -2.86 17.53 -16.89
N THR A 5 -2.67 17.69 -18.18
CA THR A 5 -3.00 18.93 -18.91
C THR A 5 -4.47 19.35 -18.73
N PRO A 6 -4.76 20.66 -18.56
CA PRO A 6 -6.12 21.16 -18.66
C PRO A 6 -6.81 20.70 -19.94
N LYS A 7 -8.09 20.31 -19.85
CA LYS A 7 -8.89 19.78 -20.99
C LYS A 7 -8.38 18.45 -21.60
N ALA A 8 -7.49 17.72 -20.92
CA ALA A 8 -7.12 16.35 -21.33
C ALA A 8 -8.25 15.32 -21.18
N GLY A 9 -9.39 15.67 -20.57
CA GLY A 9 -10.54 14.78 -20.39
C GLY A 9 -10.57 14.02 -19.06
N LYS A 10 -9.80 14.48 -18.06
CA LYS A 10 -9.69 13.86 -16.72
C LYS A 10 -11.04 13.61 -16.04
N THR A 11 -11.85 14.65 -15.86
CA THR A 11 -13.16 14.55 -15.19
C THR A 11 -14.10 13.59 -15.93
N THR A 12 -14.12 13.62 -17.26
CA THR A 12 -14.89 12.67 -18.09
C THR A 12 -14.42 11.23 -17.88
N ALA A 13 -13.10 11.00 -17.91
CA ALA A 13 -12.51 9.69 -17.69
C ALA A 13 -12.83 9.17 -16.29
N LEU A 14 -12.72 10.02 -15.27
CA LEU A 14 -13.09 9.72 -13.88
C LEU A 14 -14.54 9.22 -13.74
N HIS A 15 -15.49 9.90 -14.37
CA HIS A 15 -16.90 9.47 -14.33
C HIS A 15 -17.11 8.12 -15.01
N VAL A 16 -16.46 7.89 -16.15
CA VAL A 16 -16.57 6.62 -16.87
C VAL A 16 -15.94 5.48 -16.07
N LEU A 17 -14.75 5.69 -15.50
CA LEU A 17 -14.08 4.71 -14.64
C LEU A 17 -14.89 4.41 -13.39
N SER A 18 -15.41 5.44 -12.72
CA SER A 18 -16.25 5.26 -11.53
C SER A 18 -17.46 4.40 -11.83
N ARG A 19 -18.15 4.65 -12.95
CA ARG A 19 -19.28 3.83 -13.38
C ARG A 19 -18.85 2.40 -13.71
N PHE A 20 -17.76 2.23 -14.44
CA PHE A 20 -17.22 0.92 -14.80
C PHE A 20 -16.93 0.06 -13.56
N PHE A 21 -16.16 0.57 -12.60
CA PHE A 21 -15.82 -0.19 -11.40
C PHE A 21 -17.04 -0.47 -10.51
N LYS A 22 -17.99 0.47 -10.41
CA LYS A 22 -19.27 0.21 -9.72
C LYS A 22 -20.08 -0.90 -10.39
N GLN A 23 -20.09 -0.95 -11.73
CA GLN A 23 -20.74 -2.03 -12.47
C GLN A 23 -20.03 -3.38 -12.28
N CYS A 24 -18.72 -3.37 -12.03
CA CYS A 24 -17.96 -4.56 -11.62
C CYS A 24 -18.14 -4.95 -10.14
N GLY A 25 -18.97 -4.23 -9.38
CA GLY A 25 -19.29 -4.54 -7.98
C GLY A 25 -18.37 -3.91 -6.93
N TYR A 26 -17.45 -3.02 -7.32
CA TYR A 26 -16.58 -2.32 -6.37
C TYR A 26 -17.28 -1.12 -5.72
N GLN A 27 -17.00 -0.88 -4.44
CA GLN A 27 -17.34 0.35 -3.74
C GLN A 27 -16.39 1.46 -4.16
N VAL A 28 -16.84 2.33 -5.07
CA VAL A 28 -15.98 3.37 -5.65
C VAL A 28 -16.37 4.75 -5.13
N GLN A 29 -15.39 5.43 -4.54
CA GLN A 29 -15.50 6.81 -4.11
C GLN A 29 -14.74 7.74 -5.05
N GLN A 30 -15.43 8.74 -5.57
CA GLN A 30 -14.83 9.79 -6.40
C GLN A 30 -14.55 11.00 -5.53
N MET A 31 -13.28 11.40 -5.44
CA MET A 31 -12.88 12.65 -4.84
C MET A 31 -12.82 13.72 -5.92
N ARG A 32 -13.77 14.66 -5.85
CA ARG A 32 -13.85 15.76 -6.80
C ARG A 32 -12.88 16.87 -6.41
N GLU A 33 -12.31 17.52 -7.42
CA GLU A 33 -11.49 18.70 -7.25
C GLU A 33 -12.34 19.82 -6.62
N ARG A 34 -11.87 20.39 -5.50
CA ARG A 34 -12.56 21.51 -4.82
C ARG A 34 -12.12 22.90 -5.28
N ALA A 35 -11.41 23.01 -6.39
CA ALA A 35 -10.98 24.27 -6.97
C ALA A 35 -12.12 25.25 -7.27
N SER A 36 -13.32 24.74 -7.56
CA SER A 36 -14.52 25.56 -7.77
C SER A 36 -15.16 26.06 -6.47
N GLU A 37 -14.89 25.38 -5.36
CA GLU A 37 -15.38 25.71 -4.01
C GLU A 37 -14.36 26.55 -3.22
N CYS A 38 -13.13 26.69 -3.75
CA CYS A 38 -12.07 27.44 -3.10
C CYS A 38 -12.48 28.91 -2.94
N PRO A 39 -12.44 29.47 -1.72
CA PRO A 39 -12.83 30.86 -1.47
C PRO A 39 -11.85 31.88 -2.08
N ILE A 40 -10.69 31.42 -2.57
CA ILE A 40 -9.64 32.26 -3.13
C ILE A 40 -9.94 32.48 -4.63
N ALA A 41 -10.29 33.72 -5.00
CA ALA A 41 -10.62 34.06 -6.38
C ALA A 41 -9.44 33.90 -7.36
N MET A 42 -8.21 34.13 -6.88
CA MET A 42 -7.01 34.13 -7.72
C MET A 42 -6.40 32.73 -7.85
N LYS A 43 -6.83 32.00 -8.89
CA LYS A 43 -6.42 30.60 -9.16
C LYS A 43 -4.92 30.40 -9.38
N GLY A 44 -4.21 31.44 -9.83
CA GLY A 44 -2.75 31.42 -10.02
C GLY A 44 -1.94 31.67 -8.75
N HIS A 45 -2.58 31.97 -7.63
CA HIS A 45 -1.88 32.32 -6.38
C HIS A 45 -1.46 31.08 -5.60
N PHE A 46 -0.35 31.19 -4.86
CA PHE A 46 0.15 30.14 -3.98
C PHE A 46 -0.92 29.63 -3.00
N PHE A 47 -1.64 30.53 -2.33
CA PHE A 47 -2.69 30.14 -1.38
C PHE A 47 -3.80 29.29 -1.99
N PHE A 48 -4.11 29.47 -3.28
CA PHE A 48 -5.09 28.63 -3.97
C PHE A 48 -4.58 27.18 -4.08
N ASN A 49 -3.32 27.00 -4.48
CA ASN A 49 -2.70 25.68 -4.56
C ASN A 49 -2.57 25.04 -3.17
N THR A 50 -2.19 25.84 -2.16
CA THR A 50 -2.10 25.38 -0.77
C THR A 50 -3.46 24.91 -0.25
N TRP A 51 -4.51 25.71 -0.40
CA TRP A 51 -5.84 25.34 0.08
C TRP A 51 -6.39 24.08 -0.61
N THR A 52 -6.23 24.00 -1.94
CA THR A 52 -6.70 22.82 -2.70
C THR A 52 -5.92 21.57 -2.32
N THR A 53 -4.61 21.67 -2.11
CA THR A 53 -3.76 20.56 -1.67
C THR A 53 -4.12 20.09 -0.26
N THR A 54 -4.22 20.99 0.71
CA THR A 54 -4.53 20.60 2.10
C THR A 54 -5.93 20.02 2.24
N THR A 55 -6.91 20.55 1.49
CA THR A 55 -8.27 20.01 1.48
C THR A 55 -8.33 18.63 0.81
N MET A 56 -7.55 18.42 -0.25
CA MET A 56 -7.40 17.12 -0.90
C MET A 56 -6.77 16.08 0.05
N ILE A 57 -5.69 16.44 0.75
CA ILE A 57 -5.04 15.58 1.75
C ILE A 57 -6.04 15.24 2.88
N ALA A 58 -6.76 16.24 3.41
CA ALA A 58 -7.76 16.03 4.45
C ALA A 58 -8.82 15.00 4.00
N SER A 59 -9.36 15.16 2.78
CA SER A 59 -10.33 14.20 2.26
C SER A 59 -9.73 12.82 1.98
N MET A 60 -8.45 12.71 1.60
CA MET A 60 -7.81 11.40 1.44
C MET A 60 -7.71 10.67 2.78
N ILE A 61 -7.38 11.40 3.85
CA ILE A 61 -7.32 10.87 5.22
C ILE A 61 -8.71 10.44 5.71
N GLU A 62 -9.75 11.25 5.49
CA GLU A 62 -11.15 10.90 5.83
C GLU A 62 -11.59 9.59 5.16
N ASN A 63 -11.04 9.29 3.97
CA ASN A 63 -11.40 8.11 3.20
C ASN A 63 -10.71 6.82 3.66
N LEU A 64 -9.63 6.90 4.46
CA LEU A 64 -8.96 5.72 5.02
C LEU A 64 -9.89 4.87 5.90
N GLU A 65 -10.89 5.50 6.52
CA GLU A 65 -11.84 4.85 7.42
C GLU A 65 -13.13 4.40 6.71
N THR A 66 -13.25 4.62 5.40
CA THR A 66 -14.44 4.24 4.63
C THR A 66 -14.40 2.76 4.21
N GLU A 67 -15.47 2.28 3.57
CA GLU A 67 -15.54 0.94 2.96
C GLU A 67 -15.20 0.96 1.47
N ALA A 68 -14.64 2.08 0.97
CA ALA A 68 -14.32 2.22 -0.45
C ALA A 68 -13.21 1.24 -0.87
N ASP A 69 -13.49 0.40 -1.88
CA ASP A 69 -12.51 -0.46 -2.52
C ASP A 69 -11.58 0.32 -3.47
N VAL A 70 -12.11 1.38 -4.08
CA VAL A 70 -11.39 2.18 -5.08
C VAL A 70 -11.65 3.67 -4.86
N LEU A 71 -10.58 4.42 -4.64
CA LEU A 71 -10.58 5.87 -4.54
C LEU A 71 -10.05 6.49 -5.84
N LEU A 72 -10.91 7.26 -6.52
CA LEU A 72 -10.54 7.97 -7.73
C LEU A 72 -10.39 9.47 -7.44
N LEU A 73 -9.17 9.97 -7.54
CA LEU A 73 -8.81 11.36 -7.24
C LEU A 73 -8.84 12.21 -8.53
N ASP A 74 -9.71 13.22 -8.58
CA ASP A 74 -9.65 14.30 -9.57
C ASP A 74 -8.59 15.32 -9.12
N ARG A 75 -7.34 15.07 -9.53
CA ARG A 75 -6.10 15.68 -9.02
C ARG A 75 -5.73 15.22 -7.61
N GLY A 76 -4.44 15.25 -7.30
CA GLY A 76 -3.89 14.79 -6.03
C GLY A 76 -2.55 15.45 -5.74
N VAL A 77 -1.69 14.73 -5.01
CA VAL A 77 -0.39 15.23 -4.55
C VAL A 77 0.53 15.53 -5.72
N PHE A 78 0.49 14.73 -6.79
CA PHE A 78 1.35 14.98 -7.94
C PHE A 78 0.95 16.26 -8.70
N ASP A 79 -0.35 16.44 -8.98
CA ASP A 79 -0.85 17.63 -9.69
C ASP A 79 -0.51 18.93 -8.94
N SER A 80 -0.55 18.92 -7.60
CA SER A 80 -0.21 20.12 -6.82
C SER A 80 1.26 20.56 -6.95
N ILE A 81 2.19 19.61 -7.12
CA ILE A 81 3.60 19.92 -7.42
C ILE A 81 3.74 20.53 -8.81
N VAL A 82 2.98 20.03 -9.80
CA VAL A 82 2.97 20.60 -11.16
C VAL A 82 2.51 22.07 -11.11
N TRP A 83 1.44 22.36 -10.37
CA TRP A 83 0.97 23.74 -10.18
C TRP A 83 1.98 24.60 -9.42
N LEU A 84 2.62 24.06 -8.38
CA LEU A 84 3.64 24.78 -7.62
C LEU A 84 4.81 25.22 -8.52
N GLU A 85 5.29 24.33 -9.39
CA GLU A 85 6.39 24.66 -10.31
C GLU A 85 5.97 25.66 -11.39
N ASP A 86 4.74 25.58 -11.93
CA ASP A 86 4.22 26.60 -12.85
C ASP A 86 4.12 27.98 -12.17
N GLN A 87 3.60 28.02 -10.94
CA GLN A 87 3.51 29.24 -10.14
C GLN A 87 4.89 29.83 -9.81
N SER A 88 5.87 28.98 -9.51
CA SER A 88 7.25 29.42 -9.26
C SER A 88 7.89 30.00 -10.52
N ARG A 89 7.71 29.38 -11.69
CA ARG A 89 8.16 29.93 -12.98
C ARG A 89 7.51 31.27 -13.30
N ALA A 90 6.24 31.45 -12.92
CA ALA A 90 5.52 32.71 -13.01
C ALA A 90 5.91 33.74 -11.93
N ARG A 91 6.93 33.46 -11.10
CA ARG A 91 7.42 34.29 -9.99
C ARG A 91 6.33 34.64 -8.95
N GLN A 92 5.32 33.77 -8.81
CA GLN A 92 4.26 33.91 -7.80
C GLN A 92 4.63 33.29 -6.45
N VAL A 93 5.74 32.54 -6.41
CA VAL A 93 6.21 31.79 -5.23
C VAL A 93 7.72 31.99 -5.10
N SER A 94 8.20 32.31 -3.91
CA SER A 94 9.63 32.38 -3.62
C SER A 94 10.28 30.99 -3.64
N ALA A 95 11.60 30.94 -3.82
CA ALA A 95 12.34 29.67 -3.82
C ALA A 95 12.15 28.89 -2.50
N ARG A 96 12.13 29.59 -1.36
CA ARG A 96 11.93 29.00 -0.04
C ARG A 96 10.51 28.45 0.15
N GLU A 97 9.49 29.20 -0.26
CA GLU A 97 8.10 28.73 -0.19
C GLU A 97 7.90 27.49 -1.05
N ARG A 98 8.51 27.48 -2.25
CA ARG A 98 8.49 26.32 -3.14
C ARG A 98 9.10 25.09 -2.48
N GLU A 99 10.30 25.23 -1.93
CA GLU A 99 11.01 24.12 -1.27
C GLU A 99 10.18 23.56 -0.11
N VAL A 100 9.75 24.42 0.82
CA VAL A 100 8.96 24.00 1.99
C VAL A 100 7.63 23.35 1.57
N PHE A 101 6.93 23.91 0.59
CA PHE A 101 5.67 23.33 0.13
C PHE A 101 5.88 22.01 -0.60
N ARG A 102 6.92 21.92 -1.42
CA ARG A 102 7.30 20.69 -2.13
C ARG A 102 7.61 19.58 -1.13
N ASP A 103 8.42 19.86 -0.11
CA ASP A 103 8.75 18.90 0.94
C ASP A 103 7.51 18.48 1.73
N PHE A 104 6.63 19.42 2.06
CA PHE A 104 5.36 19.12 2.72
C PHE A 104 4.48 18.19 1.87
N ALA A 105 4.25 18.53 0.59
CA ALA A 105 3.40 17.73 -0.29
C ALA A 105 4.02 16.37 -0.60
N LEU A 106 5.35 16.29 -0.73
CA LEU A 106 6.09 15.05 -0.99
C LEU A 106 6.41 14.23 0.27
N LEU A 107 5.87 14.61 1.44
CA LEU A 107 5.96 13.76 2.62
C LEU A 107 5.50 12.34 2.29
N ASP A 108 6.31 11.37 2.69
CA ASP A 108 6.11 9.95 2.37
C ASP A 108 4.69 9.46 2.70
N ARG A 109 4.16 9.91 3.85
CA ARG A 109 2.81 9.60 4.34
C ARG A 109 1.67 10.13 3.46
N TRP A 110 1.86 11.24 2.74
CA TRP A 110 0.83 11.75 1.83
C TRP A 110 0.91 11.06 0.48
N ARG A 111 2.14 10.87 0.02
CA ARG A 111 2.43 10.21 -1.25
C ARG A 111 1.98 8.75 -1.24
N SER A 112 2.18 8.03 -0.14
CA SER A 112 1.80 6.62 -0.01
C SER A 112 0.28 6.38 -0.06
N LEU A 113 -0.53 7.44 0.09
CA LEU A 113 -1.99 7.36 -0.10
C LEU A 113 -2.40 7.29 -1.57
N THR A 114 -1.45 7.38 -2.51
CA THR A 114 -1.70 7.28 -3.96
C THR A 114 -0.91 6.12 -4.55
N ASP A 115 -1.60 5.03 -4.89
CA ASP A 115 -0.98 3.83 -5.47
C ASP A 115 -0.54 3.99 -6.92
N LEU A 116 -1.21 4.87 -7.66
CA LEU A 116 -0.99 5.09 -9.09
C LEU A 116 -1.44 6.49 -9.52
N THR A 117 -0.59 7.17 -10.29
CA THR A 117 -0.86 8.47 -10.91
C THR A 117 -0.96 8.31 -12.42
N CYS A 118 -2.16 8.54 -12.95
CA CYS A 118 -2.42 8.57 -14.39
C CYS A 118 -2.25 9.99 -14.92
N VAL A 119 -1.23 10.23 -15.74
CA VAL A 119 -0.93 11.54 -16.32
C VAL A 119 -1.52 11.60 -17.72
N LEU A 120 -2.61 12.33 -17.86
CA LEU A 120 -3.28 12.54 -19.14
C LEU A 120 -2.73 13.81 -19.78
N THR A 121 -2.06 13.67 -20.92
CA THR A 121 -1.56 14.79 -21.70
C THR A 121 -2.45 15.06 -22.91
N VAL A 122 -2.41 16.30 -23.39
CA VAL A 122 -3.06 16.69 -24.63
C VAL A 122 -2.27 17.82 -25.29
N SER A 123 -2.21 17.80 -26.62
CA SER A 123 -1.66 18.88 -27.42
C SER A 123 -2.52 20.15 -27.27
N PRO A 124 -1.89 21.35 -27.22
CA PRO A 124 -2.61 22.62 -27.14
C PRO A 124 -3.72 22.75 -28.19
N GLU A 125 -3.46 22.32 -29.42
CA GLU A 125 -4.39 22.42 -30.54
C GLU A 125 -5.62 21.52 -30.33
N VAL A 126 -5.45 20.32 -29.78
CA VAL A 126 -6.57 19.43 -29.44
C VAL A 126 -7.35 19.96 -28.24
N ALA A 127 -6.67 20.45 -27.20
CA ALA A 127 -7.32 21.03 -26.02
C ALA A 127 -8.19 22.23 -26.38
N MET A 128 -7.68 23.16 -27.20
CA MET A 128 -8.41 24.33 -27.66
C MET A 128 -9.61 23.94 -28.53
N ARG A 129 -9.49 22.92 -29.38
CA ARG A 129 -10.63 22.37 -30.13
C ARG A 129 -11.69 21.78 -29.19
N ARG A 130 -11.30 20.99 -28.19
CA ARG A 130 -12.22 20.41 -27.19
C ARG A 130 -12.93 21.47 -26.37
N GLU A 131 -12.24 22.54 -25.99
CA GLU A 131 -12.85 23.64 -25.23
C GLU A 131 -13.90 24.41 -26.02
N ASN A 132 -13.68 24.60 -27.32
CA ASN A 132 -14.61 25.34 -28.18
C ASN A 132 -15.72 24.47 -28.79
N ALA A 133 -15.62 23.15 -28.72
CA ALA A 133 -16.58 22.24 -29.35
C ALA A 133 -18.02 22.40 -28.82
N ASP A 134 -18.16 22.69 -27.52
CA ASP A 134 -19.46 22.81 -26.85
C ASP A 134 -19.90 24.27 -26.63
N LEU A 135 -19.12 25.25 -27.14
CA LEU A 135 -19.43 26.66 -26.99
C LEU A 135 -20.20 27.19 -28.21
N LEU A 136 -21.37 27.79 -27.96
CA LEU A 136 -22.13 28.52 -29.00
C LEU A 136 -21.35 29.70 -29.60
N ILE A 137 -20.42 30.27 -28.82
CA ILE A 137 -19.50 31.31 -29.27
C ILE A 137 -18.09 30.90 -28.84
N PRO A 138 -17.18 30.60 -29.79
CA PRO A 138 -15.81 30.23 -29.48
C PRO A 138 -15.14 31.32 -28.63
N ARG A 139 -14.51 30.91 -27.53
CA ARG A 139 -13.72 31.81 -26.70
C ARG A 139 -12.25 31.49 -26.88
N LYS A 140 -11.43 32.51 -27.15
CA LYS A 140 -10.01 32.45 -26.79
C LYS A 140 -9.98 32.58 -25.27
N GLY A 141 -9.93 31.46 -24.55
CA GLY A 141 -9.94 31.46 -23.09
C GLY A 141 -8.86 32.40 -22.54
N SER A 142 -9.20 33.24 -21.56
CA SER A 142 -8.25 34.19 -20.94
C SER A 142 -7.24 33.51 -20.01
N ILE A 143 -7.48 32.26 -19.62
CA ILE A 143 -6.64 31.48 -18.69
C ILE A 143 -5.95 30.30 -19.39
N VAL A 144 -6.62 29.65 -20.36
CA VAL A 144 -6.10 28.51 -21.11
C VAL A 144 -5.80 28.98 -22.54
N SER A 145 -4.62 29.59 -22.71
CA SER A 145 -4.08 29.95 -24.02
C SER A 145 -3.17 28.83 -24.55
N ASP A 146 -2.87 28.86 -25.85
CA ASP A 146 -1.89 27.95 -26.46
C ASP A 146 -0.53 28.03 -25.76
N GLU A 147 -0.06 29.26 -25.48
CA GLU A 147 1.18 29.53 -24.75
C GLU A 147 1.14 28.93 -23.33
N PHE A 148 0.03 29.12 -22.61
CA PHE A 148 -0.14 28.54 -21.28
C PHE A 148 -0.11 27.02 -21.32
N LEU A 149 -0.81 26.39 -22.27
CA LEU A 149 -0.84 24.93 -22.39
C LEU A 149 0.52 24.34 -22.75
N ARG A 150 1.29 25.00 -23.64
CA ARG A 150 2.67 24.60 -23.95
C ARG A 150 3.55 24.66 -22.71
N ARG A 151 3.55 25.81 -22.03
CA ARG A 151 4.30 26.03 -20.79
C ARG A 151 3.93 25.00 -19.72
N TYR A 152 2.63 24.76 -19.52
CA TYR A 152 2.14 23.80 -18.54
C TYR A 152 2.59 22.36 -18.87
N ASN A 153 2.53 21.96 -20.15
CA ASN A 153 3.01 20.64 -20.59
C ASN A 153 4.51 20.46 -20.36
N GLU A 154 5.31 21.51 -20.56
CA GLU A 154 6.74 21.49 -20.24
C GLU A 154 7.00 21.32 -18.75
N VAL A 155 6.26 22.05 -17.90
CA VAL A 155 6.33 21.92 -16.44
C VAL A 155 5.93 20.52 -16.01
N LEU A 156 4.81 20.01 -16.51
CA LEU A 156 4.30 18.67 -16.22
C LEU A 156 5.34 17.60 -16.58
N GLY A 157 5.93 17.68 -17.76
CA GLY A 157 6.96 16.73 -18.20
C GLY A 157 8.23 16.81 -17.36
N GLN A 158 8.62 18.01 -16.91
CA GLN A 158 9.77 18.17 -16.01
C GLN A 158 9.49 17.57 -14.63
N VAL A 159 8.38 17.94 -13.99
CA VAL A 159 8.00 17.43 -12.67
C VAL A 159 7.87 15.91 -12.70
N ARG A 160 7.23 15.35 -13.74
CA ARG A 160 7.09 13.90 -13.94
C ARG A 160 8.42 13.16 -13.93
N ARG A 161 9.50 13.75 -14.48
CA ARG A 161 10.85 13.19 -14.40
C ARG A 161 11.46 13.39 -13.02
N ASP A 162 11.33 14.59 -12.45
CA ASP A 162 11.92 14.95 -11.16
C ASP A 162 11.40 14.10 -9.98
N VAL A 163 10.22 13.50 -10.11
CA VAL A 163 9.59 12.66 -9.08
C VAL A 163 9.32 11.22 -9.55
N GLU A 164 9.99 10.76 -10.61
CA GLU A 164 9.74 9.44 -11.21
C GLU A 164 9.94 8.27 -10.24
N ASP A 165 10.93 8.37 -9.36
CA ASP A 165 11.20 7.35 -8.33
C ASP A 165 10.22 7.43 -7.15
N LEU A 166 9.48 8.53 -7.05
CA LEU A 166 8.55 8.78 -5.95
C LEU A 166 7.12 8.36 -6.30
N PHE A 167 6.71 8.32 -7.56
CA PHE A 167 5.34 7.93 -7.90
C PHE A 167 5.32 6.84 -8.95
N ARG A 168 4.29 5.98 -8.87
CA ARG A 168 3.99 5.06 -9.96
C ARG A 168 3.15 5.79 -10.99
N PHE A 169 3.61 5.80 -12.23
CA PHE A 169 2.98 6.55 -13.30
C PHE A 169 2.38 5.66 -14.39
N PHE A 170 1.28 6.15 -14.95
CA PHE A 170 0.75 5.72 -16.23
C PHE A 170 0.52 6.95 -17.10
N ASP A 171 1.34 7.12 -18.13
CA ASP A 171 1.31 8.28 -19.02
C ASP A 171 0.41 7.97 -20.24
N LEU A 172 -0.53 8.86 -20.56
CA LEU A 172 -1.47 8.69 -21.67
C LEU A 172 -1.64 10.00 -22.46
N ASP A 173 -1.16 10.02 -23.70
CA ASP A 173 -1.47 11.12 -24.64
C ASP A 173 -2.86 10.95 -25.24
N THR A 174 -3.78 11.80 -24.79
CA THR A 174 -5.17 11.77 -25.23
C THR A 174 -5.37 12.41 -26.61
N SER A 175 -4.34 13.03 -27.20
CA SER A 175 -4.35 13.55 -28.57
C SER A 175 -4.28 12.43 -29.61
N ALA A 176 -3.64 11.31 -29.24
CA ALA A 176 -3.42 10.17 -30.13
C ALA A 176 -4.69 9.33 -30.36
N HIS A 177 -5.76 9.59 -29.62
CA HIS A 177 -7.01 8.83 -29.72
C HIS A 177 -8.07 9.58 -30.54
N ALA A 178 -8.74 8.84 -31.42
CA ALA A 178 -9.78 9.39 -32.30
C ALA A 178 -11.07 9.72 -31.56
N SER A 179 -11.29 9.16 -30.36
CA SER A 179 -12.49 9.44 -29.56
C SER A 179 -12.26 9.33 -28.05
N PRO A 180 -13.06 10.01 -27.22
CA PRO A 180 -13.03 9.85 -25.76
C PRO A 180 -13.23 8.40 -25.30
N LYS A 181 -14.01 7.60 -26.06
CA LYS A 181 -14.24 6.18 -25.76
C LYS A 181 -12.95 5.38 -25.82
N GLN A 182 -12.11 5.62 -26.83
CA GLN A 182 -10.82 4.93 -26.96
C GLN A 182 -9.86 5.30 -25.83
N THR A 183 -9.78 6.59 -25.46
CA THR A 183 -8.99 7.06 -24.32
C THR A 183 -9.42 6.37 -23.02
N ASN A 184 -10.74 6.33 -22.76
CA ASN A 184 -11.28 5.71 -21.55
C ASN A 184 -11.06 4.20 -21.52
N HIS A 185 -11.13 3.53 -22.68
CA HIS A 185 -10.81 2.11 -22.78
C HIS A 185 -9.34 1.83 -22.48
N ALA A 186 -8.42 2.61 -23.06
CA ALA A 186 -6.98 2.48 -22.80
C ALA A 186 -6.65 2.70 -21.32
N LEU A 187 -7.26 3.73 -20.70
CA LEU A 187 -7.10 4.02 -19.29
C LEU A 187 -7.66 2.89 -18.40
N ALA A 188 -8.88 2.40 -18.69
CA ALA A 188 -9.47 1.30 -17.93
C ALA A 188 -8.64 0.01 -18.06
N ALA A 189 -8.16 -0.32 -19.26
CA ALA A 189 -7.31 -1.48 -19.49
C ALA A 189 -5.99 -1.41 -18.71
N ALA A 190 -5.36 -0.23 -18.70
CA ALA A 190 -4.14 0.00 -17.92
C ALA A 190 -4.38 -0.13 -16.41
N LEU A 191 -5.47 0.46 -15.90
CA LEU A 191 -5.85 0.37 -14.49
C LEU A 191 -6.14 -1.09 -14.08
N VAL A 192 -6.94 -1.82 -14.85
CA VAL A 192 -7.23 -3.24 -14.59
C VAL A 192 -5.96 -4.08 -14.65
N GLY A 193 -5.07 -3.83 -15.61
CA GLY A 193 -3.78 -4.49 -15.70
C GLY A 193 -2.91 -4.24 -14.47
N GLN A 194 -2.91 -3.02 -13.95
CA GLN A 194 -2.16 -2.69 -12.73
C GLN A 194 -2.79 -3.28 -11.47
N MET A 195 -4.13 -3.24 -11.34
CA MET A 195 -4.85 -3.89 -10.24
C MET A 195 -4.59 -5.39 -10.21
N ARG A 196 -4.53 -6.06 -11.37
CA ARG A 196 -4.17 -7.48 -11.45
C ARG A 196 -2.80 -7.76 -10.83
N ARG A 197 -1.79 -6.91 -11.09
CA ARG A 197 -0.44 -7.06 -10.51
C ARG A 197 -0.44 -6.85 -9.00
N TRP A 198 -1.34 -6.02 -8.46
CA TRP A 198 -1.47 -5.81 -7.02
C TRP A 198 -2.13 -7.01 -6.32
N VAL A 199 -3.17 -7.57 -6.93
CA VAL A 199 -3.92 -8.70 -6.35
C VAL A 199 -3.15 -10.02 -6.50
N ASP A 200 -2.37 -10.16 -7.57
CA ASP A 200 -1.61 -11.38 -7.88
C ASP A 200 -0.12 -11.08 -8.10
N PRO A 201 0.61 -10.67 -7.04
CA PRO A 201 2.03 -10.38 -7.14
C PRO A 201 2.85 -11.66 -7.34
N GLU A 202 4.03 -11.54 -7.93
CA GLU A 202 5.04 -12.61 -7.87
C GLU A 202 5.59 -12.71 -6.44
N ILE A 203 5.48 -13.89 -5.84
CA ILE A 203 5.93 -14.17 -4.48
C ILE A 203 7.01 -15.25 -4.48
N ALA A 204 7.83 -15.25 -3.43
CA ALA A 204 8.87 -16.23 -3.22
C ALA A 204 8.29 -17.54 -2.68
N ALA A 205 8.76 -18.66 -3.20
CA ALA A 205 8.45 -20.00 -2.72
C ALA A 205 9.67 -20.92 -2.85
N ILE A 206 9.61 -22.07 -2.19
CA ILE A 206 10.58 -23.16 -2.35
C ILE A 206 9.83 -24.49 -2.59
N PRO A 207 10.46 -25.49 -3.23
CA PRO A 207 9.92 -26.84 -3.28
C PRO A 207 9.66 -27.39 -1.88
N ARG A 208 8.55 -28.10 -1.69
CA ARG A 208 8.19 -28.72 -0.41
C ARG A 208 9.27 -29.66 0.12
N ALA A 209 9.93 -30.41 -0.77
CA ALA A 209 11.04 -31.28 -0.39
C ALA A 209 12.21 -30.50 0.26
N ALA A 210 12.51 -29.30 -0.24
CA ALA A 210 13.54 -28.44 0.36
C ALA A 210 13.13 -27.96 1.76
N ALA A 211 11.84 -27.60 1.95
CA ALA A 211 11.32 -27.26 3.28
C ALA A 211 11.44 -28.45 4.25
N GLN A 212 11.10 -29.66 3.82
CA GLN A 212 11.24 -30.88 4.62
C GLN A 212 12.68 -31.14 5.04
N GLU A 213 13.64 -30.93 4.14
CA GLU A 213 15.07 -31.09 4.42
C GLU A 213 15.58 -30.05 5.43
N ILE A 214 15.23 -28.77 5.25
CA ILE A 214 15.63 -27.67 6.14
C ILE A 214 15.18 -27.94 7.59
N PHE A 215 13.93 -28.36 7.75
CA PHE A 215 13.33 -28.52 9.07
C PHE A 215 13.67 -29.88 9.69
N GLY A 216 13.84 -30.94 8.88
CA GLY A 216 14.26 -32.26 9.38
C GLY A 216 13.34 -32.82 10.46
N GLY A 217 12.03 -32.57 10.37
CA GLY A 217 11.03 -32.95 11.38
C GLY A 217 10.86 -31.98 12.55
N ARG A 218 11.69 -30.93 12.65
CA ARG A 218 11.49 -29.83 13.60
C ARG A 218 10.41 -28.87 13.08
N ARG A 219 9.84 -28.07 13.97
CA ARG A 219 8.86 -27.02 13.62
C ARG A 219 9.49 -25.62 13.50
N VAL A 220 10.66 -25.46 14.10
CA VAL A 220 11.42 -24.21 14.16
C VAL A 220 12.86 -24.50 13.76
N ALA A 221 13.43 -23.66 12.90
CA ALA A 221 14.81 -23.76 12.45
C ALA A 221 15.56 -22.43 12.65
N GLU A 222 16.86 -22.54 12.95
CA GLU A 222 17.77 -21.40 13.07
C GLU A 222 18.10 -20.80 11.70
N LEU A 223 18.19 -19.47 11.64
CA LEU A 223 18.25 -18.73 10.37
C LEU A 223 19.50 -18.96 9.51
N PRO A 224 20.76 -18.90 10.04
CA PRO A 224 21.91 -18.74 9.15
C PRO A 224 22.07 -19.88 8.12
N ALA A 225 22.00 -21.14 8.57
CA ALA A 225 22.16 -22.29 7.69
C ALA A 225 20.93 -22.53 6.80
N ALA A 226 19.74 -22.28 7.35
CA ALA A 226 18.50 -22.50 6.63
C ALA A 226 18.26 -21.45 5.54
N LEU A 227 18.72 -20.21 5.72
CA LEU A 227 18.60 -19.16 4.70
C LEU A 227 19.40 -19.47 3.43
N GLU A 228 20.59 -20.05 3.57
CA GLU A 228 21.40 -20.46 2.41
C GLU A 228 20.69 -21.56 1.61
N ALA A 229 20.17 -22.58 2.30
CA ALA A 229 19.36 -23.62 1.69
C ALA A 229 18.12 -23.06 0.98
N ILE A 230 17.37 -22.15 1.64
CA ILE A 230 16.23 -21.46 1.03
C ILE A 230 16.67 -20.73 -0.23
N ALA A 231 17.72 -19.89 -0.15
CA ALA A 231 18.18 -19.06 -1.25
C ALA A 231 18.53 -19.87 -2.50
N SER A 232 19.13 -21.06 -2.31
CA SER A 232 19.45 -21.98 -3.42
C SER A 232 18.26 -22.65 -4.08
N ALA A 233 17.11 -22.72 -3.40
CA ALA A 233 15.90 -23.40 -3.86
C ALA A 233 14.77 -22.44 -4.26
N LEU A 234 15.02 -21.13 -4.25
CA LEU A 234 14.01 -20.10 -4.50
C LEU A 234 13.41 -20.20 -5.91
N VAL A 235 12.09 -20.12 -5.96
CA VAL A 235 11.31 -19.86 -7.17
C VAL A 235 10.40 -18.65 -6.94
N PHE A 236 10.09 -17.95 -8.02
CA PHE A 236 9.20 -16.79 -8.01
C PHE A 236 8.09 -17.00 -9.02
N ARG A 237 6.85 -17.02 -8.55
CA ARG A 237 5.66 -17.25 -9.38
C ARG A 237 4.49 -16.40 -8.88
N PRO A 238 3.47 -16.14 -9.72
CA PRO A 238 2.25 -15.49 -9.28
C PRO A 238 1.63 -16.20 -8.08
N ARG A 239 1.15 -15.43 -7.10
CA ARG A 239 0.51 -15.94 -5.88
C ARG A 239 -0.62 -16.92 -6.19
N SER A 240 -1.48 -16.59 -7.16
CA SER A 240 -2.62 -17.42 -7.56
C SER A 240 -2.21 -18.81 -8.04
N GLU A 241 -1.06 -18.93 -8.71
CA GLU A 241 -0.53 -20.22 -9.14
C GLU A 241 0.02 -21.03 -7.96
N LEU A 242 0.74 -20.38 -7.04
CA LEU A 242 1.34 -21.03 -5.88
C LEU A 242 0.30 -21.42 -4.83
N GLU A 243 -0.82 -20.71 -4.74
CA GLU A 243 -1.94 -21.10 -3.85
C GLU A 243 -2.58 -22.42 -4.29
N ALA A 244 -2.55 -22.75 -5.58
CA ALA A 244 -3.07 -24.01 -6.13
C ALA A 244 -2.01 -25.13 -6.20
N ASP A 245 -0.74 -24.85 -5.91
CA ASP A 245 0.38 -25.77 -6.07
C ASP A 245 0.77 -26.42 -4.74
N GLU A 246 0.55 -27.73 -4.62
CA GLU A 246 0.91 -28.48 -3.41
C GLU A 246 2.40 -28.82 -3.32
N GLY A 247 3.13 -28.74 -4.44
CA GLY A 247 4.55 -29.04 -4.53
C GLY A 247 5.46 -27.93 -4.00
N HIS A 248 4.92 -26.76 -3.73
CA HIS A 248 5.66 -25.59 -3.25
C HIS A 248 5.15 -25.08 -1.91
N VAL A 249 6.04 -24.39 -1.19
CA VAL A 249 5.78 -23.73 0.08
C VAL A 249 6.15 -22.26 -0.06
N GLN A 250 5.19 -21.37 0.17
CA GLN A 250 5.28 -19.93 0.00
C GLN A 250 6.01 -19.29 1.17
N LEU A 251 6.95 -18.38 0.91
CA LEU A 251 7.66 -17.67 1.97
C LEU A 251 6.83 -16.49 2.48
N VAL A 252 6.65 -16.41 3.79
CA VAL A 252 5.92 -15.36 4.49
C VAL A 252 6.87 -14.66 5.43
N ALA A 253 7.04 -13.35 5.30
CA ALA A 253 7.68 -12.55 6.34
C ALA A 253 6.65 -12.32 7.46
N ALA A 254 7.02 -12.66 8.69
CA ALA A 254 6.17 -12.55 9.87
C ALA A 254 6.88 -11.72 10.94
N ALA A 255 6.20 -10.77 11.55
CA ALA A 255 6.75 -9.96 12.63
C ALA A 255 5.98 -10.13 13.92
N VAL A 256 6.71 -10.37 15.00
CA VAL A 256 6.25 -10.23 16.38
C VAL A 256 6.54 -8.82 16.83
N LEU A 257 5.50 -8.13 17.28
CA LEU A 257 5.65 -6.81 17.90
C LEU A 257 5.99 -6.97 19.37
N ARG A 258 7.03 -6.27 19.83
CA ARG A 258 7.53 -6.37 21.21
C ARG A 258 7.66 -5.01 21.86
N HIS A 259 7.54 -4.95 23.19
CA HIS A 259 7.88 -3.76 23.97
C HIS A 259 8.47 -4.19 25.31
N GLY A 260 9.70 -3.80 25.61
CA GLY A 260 10.32 -4.11 26.91
C GLY A 260 10.41 -5.61 27.21
N GLY A 261 10.49 -6.45 26.18
CA GLY A 261 10.54 -7.91 26.30
C GLY A 261 9.19 -8.62 26.24
N ASP A 262 8.09 -7.88 26.39
CA ASP A 262 6.72 -8.39 26.23
C ASP A 262 6.33 -8.48 24.75
N MET A 263 5.41 -9.39 24.43
CA MET A 263 4.87 -9.60 23.09
C MET A 263 3.47 -9.03 22.99
N LEU A 264 3.14 -8.41 21.86
CA LEU A 264 1.78 -7.94 21.59
C LEU A 264 0.89 -9.11 21.18
N LEU A 265 -0.12 -9.41 22.01
CA LEU A 265 -1.19 -10.34 21.70
C LEU A 265 -2.23 -9.65 20.82
N VAL A 266 -2.56 -10.29 19.72
CA VAL A 266 -3.54 -9.82 18.76
C VAL A 266 -4.73 -10.78 18.75
N ARG A 267 -5.94 -10.24 18.70
CA ARG A 267 -7.21 -10.98 18.68
C ARG A 267 -8.01 -10.71 17.42
N ARG A 268 -8.58 -11.77 16.85
CA ARG A 268 -9.59 -11.69 15.79
C ARG A 268 -10.94 -11.42 16.46
N SER A 269 -11.55 -10.28 16.16
CA SER A 269 -12.68 -9.74 16.97
C SER A 269 -14.06 -10.24 16.53
N ALA A 270 -14.21 -10.90 15.38
CA ALA A 270 -15.52 -11.29 14.86
C ALA A 270 -15.81 -12.78 15.13
N GLU A 271 -16.98 -13.08 15.72
CA GLU A 271 -17.49 -14.45 15.92
C GLU A 271 -17.83 -15.17 14.60
N HIS A 272 -18.00 -14.43 13.50
CA HIS A 272 -18.29 -14.96 12.17
C HIS A 272 -17.08 -14.94 11.22
N ASP A 273 -15.87 -14.78 11.76
CA ASP A 273 -14.66 -14.83 10.95
C ASP A 273 -14.26 -16.27 10.63
N GLU A 274 -14.29 -16.66 9.36
CA GLU A 274 -13.81 -17.97 8.89
C GLU A 274 -12.37 -18.25 9.35
N LYS A 275 -11.53 -17.22 9.46
CA LYS A 275 -10.16 -17.36 9.96
C LYS A 275 -10.12 -17.59 11.47
N ARG A 276 -11.06 -17.06 12.24
CA ARG A 276 -11.16 -17.38 13.67
C ARG A 276 -11.58 -18.84 13.86
N ALA A 277 -12.52 -19.32 13.05
CA ALA A 277 -12.97 -20.71 13.10
C ALA A 277 -11.86 -21.70 12.69
N THR A 278 -11.00 -21.29 11.76
CA THR A 278 -9.89 -22.11 11.25
C THR A 278 -8.67 -21.99 12.18
N PHE A 279 -8.08 -20.80 12.28
CA PHE A 279 -6.78 -20.58 12.94
C PHE A 279 -6.87 -20.28 14.45
N GLY A 280 -8.07 -20.16 15.02
CA GLY A 280 -8.28 -19.74 16.40
C GLY A 280 -8.35 -18.22 16.57
N ARG A 281 -8.66 -17.77 17.79
CA ARG A 281 -8.91 -16.36 18.10
C ARG A 281 -7.64 -15.51 18.22
N ASP A 282 -6.56 -16.07 18.73
CA ASP A 282 -5.38 -15.33 19.19
C ASP A 282 -4.17 -15.56 18.26
N LEU A 283 -3.39 -14.51 18.00
CA LEU A 283 -2.15 -14.57 17.21
C LEU A 283 -1.07 -13.63 17.79
N LEU A 284 0.19 -13.99 17.58
CA LEU A 284 1.35 -13.25 18.11
C LEU A 284 2.13 -12.48 17.04
N TRP A 285 1.68 -12.54 15.79
CA TRP A 285 2.42 -11.98 14.67
C TRP A 285 1.50 -11.39 13.60
N LYS A 286 2.08 -10.57 12.72
CA LYS A 286 1.48 -10.11 11.46
C LYS A 286 2.43 -10.42 10.33
N GLY A 287 1.93 -10.69 9.13
CA GLY A 287 2.81 -11.07 8.03
C GLY A 287 2.29 -10.76 6.64
N CYS A 288 3.19 -10.92 5.67
CA CYS A 288 2.94 -10.78 4.25
C CYS A 288 3.84 -11.75 3.47
N HIS A 289 3.43 -12.10 2.26
CA HIS A 289 4.28 -12.87 1.36
C HIS A 289 5.57 -12.10 1.03
N VAL A 290 6.67 -12.82 0.91
CA VAL A 290 7.96 -12.24 0.51
C VAL A 290 7.94 -12.00 -1.01
N PRO A 291 8.12 -10.76 -1.50
CA PRO A 291 8.17 -10.48 -2.92
C PRO A 291 9.51 -10.91 -3.54
N ARG A 292 9.62 -10.85 -4.86
CA ARG A 292 10.92 -10.98 -5.55
C ARG A 292 11.90 -9.89 -5.05
N PRO A 293 13.13 -10.25 -4.62
CA PRO A 293 14.16 -9.27 -4.28
C PRO A 293 14.47 -8.33 -5.43
N ALA A 294 14.73 -7.06 -5.10
CA ALA A 294 15.29 -6.12 -6.05
C ALA A 294 16.73 -6.50 -6.41
N ALA A 295 17.23 -6.02 -7.55
CA ALA A 295 18.60 -6.29 -7.96
C ALA A 295 19.60 -5.79 -6.89
N GLY A 296 20.43 -6.70 -6.37
CA GLY A 296 21.42 -6.39 -5.34
C GLY A 296 20.93 -6.49 -3.89
N THR A 297 19.65 -6.82 -3.65
CA THR A 297 19.11 -7.06 -2.31
C THR A 297 18.97 -8.56 -2.05
N ASP A 298 19.35 -9.01 -0.84
CA ASP A 298 19.17 -10.42 -0.46
C ASP A 298 17.73 -10.73 0.00
N LEU A 299 17.43 -12.01 0.18
CA LEU A 299 16.11 -12.49 0.60
C LEU A 299 15.70 -11.95 1.97
N LEU A 300 16.63 -11.90 2.92
CA LEU A 300 16.33 -11.55 4.30
C LEU A 300 16.02 -10.06 4.45
N ALA A 301 16.80 -9.21 3.78
CA ALA A 301 16.56 -7.79 3.65
C ALA A 301 15.24 -7.51 2.94
N THR A 302 14.94 -8.25 1.86
CA THR A 302 13.66 -8.15 1.14
C THR A 302 12.48 -8.51 2.06
N ALA A 303 12.59 -9.58 2.85
CA ALA A 303 11.57 -10.00 3.80
C ALA A 303 11.38 -8.97 4.92
N ALA A 304 12.48 -8.42 5.47
CA ALA A 304 12.46 -7.37 6.49
C ALA A 304 11.79 -6.08 5.97
N GLU A 305 12.15 -5.62 4.77
CA GLU A 305 11.53 -4.43 4.15
C GLU A 305 10.05 -4.65 3.86
N ALA A 306 9.68 -5.84 3.38
CA ALA A 306 8.29 -6.18 3.09
C ALA A 306 7.43 -6.15 4.37
N ILE A 307 7.90 -6.74 5.46
CA ILE A 307 7.15 -6.75 6.72
C ILE A 307 7.12 -5.37 7.37
N GLU A 308 8.23 -4.61 7.34
CA GLU A 308 8.27 -3.24 7.85
C GLU A 308 7.24 -2.36 7.12
N ARG A 309 7.20 -2.43 5.79
CA ARG A 309 6.22 -1.70 4.98
C ARG A 309 4.80 -2.12 5.35
N ARG A 310 4.53 -3.43 5.43
CA ARG A 310 3.20 -3.96 5.75
C ARG A 310 2.71 -3.47 7.12
N LEU A 311 3.57 -3.44 8.13
CA LEU A 311 3.21 -2.97 9.47
C LEU A 311 2.97 -1.45 9.51
N LYS A 312 3.76 -0.66 8.75
CA LYS A 312 3.53 0.77 8.61
C LYS A 312 2.17 1.07 7.96
N GLU A 313 1.79 0.28 6.96
CA GLU A 313 0.50 0.35 6.29
C GLU A 313 -0.64 -0.07 7.24
N ASP A 314 -0.60 -1.29 7.80
CA ASP A 314 -1.64 -1.86 8.67
C ASP A 314 -1.89 -1.00 9.93
N PHE A 315 -0.85 -0.39 10.50
CA PHE A 315 -0.94 0.36 11.75
C PHE A 315 -0.81 1.89 11.57
N HIS A 316 -0.70 2.38 10.34
CA HIS A 316 -0.51 3.80 10.00
C HIS A 316 0.69 4.48 10.69
N LEU A 317 1.81 3.77 10.81
CA LEU A 317 2.98 4.21 11.57
C LEU A 317 3.90 5.11 10.76
N ALA A 318 4.32 6.22 11.36
CA ALA A 318 5.26 7.15 10.73
C ALA A 318 6.68 6.57 10.71
N ARG A 319 7.07 5.95 11.83
CA ARG A 319 8.37 5.28 12.01
C ARG A 319 8.19 4.10 12.94
N LEU A 320 8.93 3.04 12.65
CA LEU A 320 9.25 1.98 13.59
C LEU A 320 10.67 2.31 14.06
N ASP A 321 10.87 2.44 15.36
CA ASP A 321 12.19 2.73 15.91
C ASP A 321 12.98 1.43 16.00
N GLY A 322 13.54 1.03 14.87
CA GLY A 322 14.31 -0.20 14.73
C GLY A 322 14.01 -0.90 13.40
N ARG A 323 14.99 -1.65 12.91
CA ARG A 323 14.78 -2.56 11.79
C ARG A 323 14.25 -3.89 12.32
N PRO A 324 13.39 -4.61 11.57
CA PRO A 324 13.01 -5.97 11.91
C PRO A 324 14.25 -6.83 12.15
N VAL A 325 14.33 -7.47 13.32
CA VAL A 325 15.46 -8.33 13.71
C VAL A 325 15.08 -9.77 13.41
N PRO A 326 15.80 -10.47 12.52
CA PRO A 326 15.45 -11.84 12.15
C PRO A 326 15.64 -12.76 13.35
N ARG A 327 14.63 -13.59 13.63
CA ARG A 327 14.55 -14.43 14.84
C ARG A 327 14.62 -15.92 14.56
N ALA A 328 13.73 -16.43 13.71
CA ALA A 328 13.64 -17.87 13.44
C ALA A 328 12.90 -18.14 12.12
N LEU A 329 12.97 -19.38 11.66
CA LEU A 329 12.07 -19.90 10.63
C LEU A 329 11.05 -20.84 11.27
N VAL A 330 9.80 -20.76 10.84
CA VAL A 330 8.72 -21.61 11.33
C VAL A 330 7.99 -22.28 10.16
N TRP A 331 7.86 -23.59 10.25
CA TRP A 331 7.11 -24.39 9.29
C TRP A 331 6.56 -25.63 9.98
N ASN A 332 5.32 -26.00 9.64
CA ASN A 332 4.70 -27.22 10.13
C ASN A 332 3.72 -27.76 9.10
N GLU A 333 3.33 -29.02 9.26
CA GLU A 333 2.40 -29.70 8.36
C GLU A 333 0.93 -29.56 8.82
N HIS A 334 0.63 -28.58 9.67
CA HIS A 334 -0.76 -28.30 10.02
C HIS A 334 -1.53 -27.87 8.76
N PRO A 335 -2.71 -28.48 8.46
CA PRO A 335 -3.40 -28.31 7.18
C PRO A 335 -3.63 -26.85 6.75
N GLU A 336 -3.78 -25.96 7.73
CA GLU A 336 -4.08 -24.55 7.53
C GLU A 336 -2.84 -23.71 7.15
N GLN A 337 -1.63 -24.18 7.50
CA GLN A 337 -0.37 -23.45 7.33
C GLN A 337 0.69 -24.23 6.53
N VAL A 338 0.39 -25.47 6.13
CA VAL A 338 1.30 -26.39 5.41
C VAL A 338 1.83 -25.86 4.07
N ARG A 339 1.19 -24.83 3.51
CA ARG A 339 1.57 -24.16 2.26
C ARG A 339 2.46 -22.94 2.45
N HIS A 340 2.74 -22.53 3.69
CA HIS A 340 3.53 -21.35 3.99
C HIS A 340 4.74 -21.73 4.84
N LEU A 341 5.83 -20.97 4.76
CA LEU A 341 7.00 -21.03 5.63
C LEU A 341 7.27 -19.61 6.12
N GLY A 342 7.24 -19.42 7.44
CA GLY A 342 7.41 -18.11 8.06
C GLY A 342 8.87 -17.77 8.33
N ILE A 343 9.32 -16.62 7.85
CA ILE A 343 10.55 -15.95 8.28
C ILE A 343 10.16 -14.95 9.37
N PHE A 344 10.44 -15.29 10.62
CA PHE A 344 10.01 -14.50 11.77
C PHE A 344 11.03 -13.44 12.14
N PHE A 345 10.52 -12.24 12.40
CA PHE A 345 11.25 -11.07 12.86
C PHE A 345 10.68 -10.57 14.18
N ASP A 346 11.55 -10.10 15.07
CA ASP A 346 11.16 -9.26 16.19
C ASP A 346 11.22 -7.80 15.77
N LEU A 347 10.21 -7.04 16.18
CA LEU A 347 10.17 -5.60 15.96
C LEU A 347 9.77 -4.87 17.25
N GLU A 348 10.67 -4.01 17.73
CA GLU A 348 10.45 -3.25 18.95
C GLU A 348 9.52 -2.05 18.68
N ILE A 349 8.50 -1.95 19.51
CA ILE A 349 7.62 -0.80 19.64
C ILE A 349 8.31 0.18 20.60
N PRO A 350 8.61 1.42 20.19
CA PRO A 350 9.47 2.31 20.96
C PRO A 350 8.90 2.77 22.29
N THR A 351 7.58 2.98 22.37
CA THR A 351 6.97 3.58 23.56
C THR A 351 5.79 2.78 24.05
N ALA A 352 5.69 2.64 25.38
CA ALA A 352 4.56 2.02 26.04
C ALA A 352 3.24 2.74 25.72
N GLU A 353 3.29 4.07 25.51
CA GLU A 353 2.12 4.85 25.08
C GLU A 353 1.66 4.43 23.69
N PHE A 354 2.60 4.27 22.75
CA PHE A 354 2.27 3.80 21.42
C PHE A 354 1.72 2.37 21.47
N ALA A 355 2.33 1.48 22.25
CA ALA A 355 1.82 0.12 22.48
C ALA A 355 0.40 0.10 23.09
N ARG A 356 0.12 0.98 24.06
CA ARG A 356 -1.22 1.17 24.63
C ARG A 356 -2.20 1.78 23.64
N SER A 357 -1.76 2.70 22.80
CA SER A 357 -2.60 3.31 21.76
C SER A 357 -2.96 2.34 20.64
N LEU A 358 -2.12 1.32 20.46
CA LEU A 358 -2.37 0.18 19.60
C LEU A 358 -3.37 -0.77 20.28
N ALA A 359 -3.20 -1.05 21.58
CA ALA A 359 -4.13 -1.86 22.36
C ALA A 359 -5.57 -1.28 22.35
N GLY A 360 -6.55 -2.12 22.03
CA GLY A 360 -7.96 -1.76 21.88
C GLY A 360 -8.32 -1.11 20.54
N LYS A 361 -7.35 -0.85 19.64
CA LYS A 361 -7.66 -0.44 18.27
C LYS A 361 -8.08 -1.63 17.44
N VAL A 362 -9.17 -1.41 16.70
CA VAL A 362 -9.68 -2.35 15.72
C VAL A 362 -9.21 -1.90 14.35
N PHE A 363 -8.37 -2.72 13.72
CA PHE A 363 -7.93 -2.50 12.34
C PHE A 363 -8.79 -3.32 11.39
N LYS A 364 -9.20 -2.70 10.27
CA LYS A 364 -9.86 -3.42 9.18
C LYS A 364 -8.81 -4.23 8.42
N HIS A 365 -9.01 -5.54 8.31
CA HIS A 365 -8.27 -6.34 7.33
C HIS A 365 -9.07 -6.40 6.02
N GLU A 366 -8.36 -6.42 4.88
CA GLU A 366 -8.86 -6.57 3.50
C GLU A 366 -10.21 -7.32 3.38
N ARG A 367 -11.13 -6.73 2.59
CA ARG A 367 -12.45 -7.28 2.25
C ARG A 367 -13.25 -7.75 3.47
N ASN A 368 -13.86 -6.78 4.13
CA ASN A 368 -15.20 -6.87 4.73
C ASN A 368 -15.47 -7.85 5.89
N GLN A 369 -14.51 -8.57 6.49
CA GLN A 369 -14.86 -9.55 7.54
C GLN A 369 -13.94 -9.70 8.77
N THR A 370 -12.64 -9.38 8.70
CA THR A 370 -11.76 -9.60 9.87
C THR A 370 -11.35 -8.27 10.51
N LYS A 371 -12.02 -7.94 11.62
CA LYS A 371 -11.59 -6.91 12.55
C LYS A 371 -10.52 -7.50 13.46
N ILE A 372 -9.35 -6.88 13.49
CA ILE A 372 -8.24 -7.30 14.34
C ILE A 372 -8.11 -6.30 15.48
N GLU A 373 -8.24 -6.79 16.70
CA GLU A 373 -8.04 -6.03 17.93
C GLU A 373 -6.65 -6.35 18.48
N LEU A 374 -5.82 -5.33 18.69
CA LEU A 374 -4.59 -5.52 19.45
C LEU A 374 -4.99 -5.55 20.93
N HIS A 375 -4.79 -6.67 21.63
CA HIS A 375 -5.41 -6.88 22.94
C HIS A 375 -4.53 -6.35 24.07
N GLU A 376 -3.34 -6.90 24.25
CA GLU A 376 -2.46 -6.60 25.39
C GLU A 376 -0.99 -6.94 25.09
N LEU A 377 -0.08 -6.34 25.85
CA LEU A 377 1.33 -6.76 25.93
C LEU A 377 1.49 -7.78 27.06
N VAL A 378 2.06 -8.94 26.76
CA VAL A 378 2.24 -10.02 27.73
C VAL A 378 3.60 -10.67 27.56
N SER A 379 4.24 -11.00 28.68
CA SER A 379 5.51 -11.71 28.65
C SER A 379 5.37 -13.11 28.03
N PRO A 380 6.39 -13.62 27.31
CA PRO A 380 6.35 -14.97 26.74
C PRO A 380 6.06 -16.06 27.79
N ALA A 381 6.64 -15.93 28.98
CA ALA A 381 6.41 -16.88 30.08
C ALA A 381 4.94 -16.90 30.54
N ALA A 382 4.30 -15.73 30.65
CA ALA A 382 2.89 -15.65 31.03
C ALA A 382 1.96 -16.20 29.92
N LEU A 383 2.27 -15.95 28.64
CA LEU A 383 1.54 -16.56 27.52
C LEU A 383 1.69 -18.09 27.51
N HIS A 384 2.88 -18.60 27.82
CA HIS A 384 3.12 -20.04 27.85
C HIS A 384 2.38 -20.73 29.02
N ALA A 385 2.35 -20.09 30.20
CA ALA A 385 1.55 -20.56 31.33
C ALA A 385 0.05 -20.59 30.98
N ARG A 386 -0.48 -19.52 30.37
CA ARG A 386 -1.85 -19.45 29.87
C ARG A 386 -2.19 -20.58 28.89
N LEU A 387 -1.27 -20.91 27.99
CA LEU A 387 -1.45 -22.01 27.03
C LEU A 387 -1.47 -23.39 27.72
N SER A 388 -0.71 -23.54 28.81
CA SER A 388 -0.55 -24.81 29.53
C SER A 388 -1.69 -25.11 30.50
N ASP A 389 -2.23 -24.06 31.12
CA ASP A 389 -3.29 -24.16 32.13
C ASP A 389 -4.71 -24.25 31.52
N GLY A 390 -4.82 -24.33 30.19
CA GLY A 390 -6.11 -24.38 29.48
C GLY A 390 -6.93 -23.10 29.61
N SER A 391 -6.27 -21.96 29.87
CA SER A 391 -6.92 -20.66 29.95
C SER A 391 -7.51 -20.23 28.60
N ASP A 392 -8.27 -19.13 28.60
CA ASP A 392 -8.89 -18.51 27.42
C ASP A 392 -7.82 -17.92 26.46
N LEU A 393 -7.02 -18.78 25.82
CA LEU A 393 -5.98 -18.45 24.85
C LEU A 393 -5.98 -19.47 23.70
N GLU A 394 -6.45 -19.03 22.53
CA GLU A 394 -6.59 -19.87 21.34
C GLU A 394 -5.56 -19.46 20.28
N LEU A 395 -4.28 -19.75 20.53
CA LEU A 395 -3.21 -19.42 19.58
C LEU A 395 -3.27 -20.29 18.33
N GLU A 396 -2.97 -19.72 17.16
CA GLU A 396 -2.72 -20.50 15.94
C GLU A 396 -1.40 -21.30 16.00
N SER A 397 -1.21 -22.27 15.08
CA SER A 397 -0.09 -23.22 15.13
C SER A 397 1.29 -22.56 15.13
N TRP A 398 1.59 -21.62 14.23
CA TRP A 398 2.88 -20.91 14.25
C TRP A 398 3.10 -20.10 15.51
N SER A 399 2.05 -19.46 16.05
CA SER A 399 2.15 -18.72 17.31
C SER A 399 2.51 -19.65 18.48
N ARG A 400 1.94 -20.87 18.52
CA ARG A 400 2.27 -21.88 19.52
C ARG A 400 3.70 -22.39 19.38
N ASP A 401 4.10 -22.76 18.16
CA ASP A 401 5.44 -23.31 17.88
C ASP A 401 6.54 -22.27 18.20
N LEU A 402 6.32 -21.02 17.80
CA LEU A 402 7.22 -19.91 18.13
C LEU A 402 7.29 -19.67 19.64
N LEU A 403 6.15 -19.60 20.34
CA LEU A 403 6.11 -19.36 21.77
C LEU A 403 6.84 -20.45 22.57
N ARG A 404 6.64 -21.72 22.20
CA ARG A 404 7.34 -22.86 22.82
C ARG A 404 8.85 -22.76 22.63
N HIS A 405 9.30 -22.43 21.42
CA HIS A 405 10.70 -22.22 21.12
C HIS A 405 11.30 -21.05 21.94
N LEU A 406 10.57 -19.93 22.07
CA LEU A 406 11.03 -18.76 22.84
C LEU A 406 11.16 -19.04 24.35
N VAL A 407 10.33 -19.92 24.90
CA VAL A 407 10.34 -20.26 26.35
C VAL A 407 11.21 -21.49 26.66
N GLY A 408 11.80 -22.12 25.63
CA GLY A 408 12.67 -23.30 25.79
C GLY A 408 11.92 -24.61 26.05
N GLY A 409 10.62 -24.65 25.73
CA GLY A 409 9.80 -25.85 25.88
C GLY A 409 9.82 -26.71 24.62
N GLU A 410 10.72 -27.69 24.56
CA GLU A 410 10.57 -28.82 23.63
C GLU A 410 9.40 -29.71 24.11
N GLY A 411 8.18 -29.38 23.70
CA GLY A 411 7.03 -30.27 23.85
C GLY A 411 7.02 -31.33 22.74
N PRO A 412 6.55 -32.57 23.01
CA PRO A 412 6.59 -33.66 22.04
C PRO A 412 5.70 -33.38 20.83
N ALA A 413 6.08 -34.00 19.71
CA ALA A 413 5.55 -33.86 18.35
C ALA A 413 4.03 -33.97 18.23
#